data_AF-A0A956NGC6-F1
#
_entry.id   AF-A0A956NGC6-F1
#
_cell.length_a   1.000
_cell.length_b   1.000
_cell.length_c   1.000
_cell.angle_alpha   90.00
_cell.angle_beta   90.00
_cell.angle_gamma   90.00
#
_symmetry.space_group_name_H-M   'P 1'
#
loop_
_entity.id
_entity.type
_entity.pdbx_description
1 polymer ?
#
loop_
_entity_poly.entity_id
_entity_poly.type
_entity_poly.pdbx_seq_one_letter_code
_entity_poly.pdbx_strand_id
1 'polypeptide(L)' 'MNVVEKEYRARLGRLSGKERVALATDLHAELCLMIRRRILAAQPDISERVLQLRVAQAVYRTDPGALRLLSLIDESDSHE' A
#
# COMPACT_ATOMS: atom_id res chain seq x y z
N MET A 1 -20.47 3.45 12.99
CA MET A 1 -19.14 4.03 13.25
C MET A 1 -18.72 3.67 14.67
N ASN A 2 -17.68 2.86 14.82
CA ASN A 2 -17.22 2.35 16.11
C ASN A 2 -16.42 3.43 16.89
N VAL A 3 -16.06 3.14 18.14
CA VAL A 3 -15.33 4.08 19.02
C VAL A 3 -13.97 4.46 18.43
N VAL A 4 -13.26 3.50 17.83
CA VAL A 4 -11.95 3.69 17.20
C VAL A 4 -12.04 4.65 16.00
N GLU A 5 -13.06 4.49 15.16
CA GLU A 5 -13.30 5.36 14.00
C GLU A 5 -13.65 6.79 14.43
N LYS A 6 -14.41 6.95 15.52
CA LYS A 6 -14.74 8.26 16.10
C LYS A 6 -13.48 8.95 16.64
N GLU A 7 -12.67 8.24 17.42
CA GLU A 7 -11.42 8.76 17.97
C GLU A 7 -10.43 9.13 16.87
N TYR A 8 -10.27 8.25 15.87
CA TYR A 8 -9.44 8.49 14.71
C TYR A 8 -9.84 9.75 13.95
N ARG A 9 -11.14 9.94 13.67
CA ARG A 9 -11.64 11.16 13.01
C ARG A 9 -11.42 12.41 13.85
N ALA A 10 -11.66 12.34 15.16
CA ALA A 10 -11.43 13.46 16.06
C ALA A 10 -9.94 13.86 16.10
N ARG A 11 -9.04 12.87 16.12
CA ARG A 11 -7.59 13.08 16.04
C ARG A 11 -7.19 13.71 14.71
N LEU A 12 -7.66 13.17 13.58
CA LEU A 12 -7.40 13.73 12.25
C LEU A 12 -7.87 15.18 12.11
N GLY A 13 -9.02 15.52 12.69
CA GLY A 13 -9.57 16.88 12.67
C GLY A 13 -8.68 17.93 13.36
N ARG A 14 -7.81 17.50 14.28
CA ARG A 14 -6.86 18.37 15.01
C ARG A 14 -5.53 18.54 14.29
N LEU A 15 -5.23 17.70 13.29
CA LEU A 15 -3.99 17.76 12.53
C LEU A 15 -4.09 18.81 11.42
N SER A 16 -3.00 19.56 11.23
CA SER A 16 -2.77 20.39 10.05
C SER A 16 -2.69 19.53 8.78
N GLY A 17 -2.83 20.16 7.62
CA GLY A 17 -2.69 19.44 6.34
C GLY A 17 -1.35 18.70 6.21
N LYS A 18 -0.25 19.32 6.68
CA LYS A 18 1.09 18.70 6.66
C LYS A 18 1.16 17.47 7.55
N GLU A 19 0.63 17.56 8.77
CA GLU A 19 0.63 16.44 9.71
C GLU A 19 -0.26 15.29 9.24
N ARG A 20 -1.38 15.59 8.57
CA ARG A 20 -2.22 14.54 7.95
C ARG A 20 -1.48 13.81 6.84
N VAL A 21 -0.76 14.53 6.00
CA VAL A 21 0.05 13.92 4.93
C VAL A 21 1.17 13.07 5.52
N ALA A 22 1.91 13.58 6.52
CA ALA A 22 2.95 12.80 7.19
C ALA A 22 2.39 11.51 7.79
N LEU A 23 1.29 11.61 8.55
CA LEU A 23 0.62 10.44 9.12
C LEU A 23 0.15 9.44 8.05
N ALA A 24 -0.42 9.93 6.95
CA ALA A 24 -0.86 9.06 5.86
C ALA A 24 0.31 8.32 5.19
N THR A 25 1.44 9.02 4.99
CA THR A 25 2.68 8.42 4.44
C THR A 25 3.23 7.35 5.37
N ASP A 26 3.30 7.62 6.68
CA ASP A 26 3.79 6.67 7.67
C ASP A 26 2.92 5.41 7.72
N LEU A 27 1.59 5.59 7.79
CA LEU A 27 0.64 4.48 7.76
C LEU A 27 0.73 3.66 6.46
N HIS A 28 0.94 4.33 5.33
CA HIS A 28 1.12 3.66 4.04
C HIS A 28 2.41 2.82 4.03
N ALA A 29 3.52 3.35 4.55
CA ALA A 29 4.78 2.61 4.67
C ALA A 29 4.65 1.38 5.57
N GLU A 30 3.97 1.52 6.72
CA GLU A 30 3.69 0.39 7.63
C GLU A 30 2.83 -0.68 6.94
N LEU A 31 1.77 -0.28 6.23
CA LEU A 31 0.91 -1.20 5.48
C LEU A 31 1.70 -1.98 4.43
N CYS A 32 2.53 -1.29 3.63
CA CYS A 32 3.40 -1.91 2.64
C CYS A 32 4.35 -2.94 3.29
N LEU A 33 4.95 -2.60 4.43
CA LEU A 33 5.83 -3.49 5.17
C LEU A 33 5.10 -4.74 5.69
N MET A 34 3.89 -4.58 6.24
CA MET A 34 3.06 -5.69 6.70
C MET A 34 2.72 -6.66 5.56
N ILE A 35 2.29 -6.12 4.42
CA ILE A 35 1.97 -6.92 3.23
C ILE A 35 3.21 -7.62 2.70
N ARG A 36 4.34 -6.92 2.60
CA ARG A 36 5.63 -7.49 2.17
C ARG A 36 6.02 -8.68 3.03
N ARG A 37 5.98 -8.53 4.36
CA ARG A 37 6.27 -9.62 5.31
C ARG A 37 5.34 -10.80 5.12
N ARG A 38 4.04 -10.56 4.89
CA ARG A 38 3.06 -11.62 4.64
C ARG A 38 3.34 -12.38 3.35
N ILE A 39 3.74 -11.69 2.28
CA ILE A 39 4.09 -12.33 1.01
C ILE A 39 5.36 -13.16 1.16
N LEU A 40 6.42 -12.60 1.77
CA LEU A 40 7.67 -13.32 2.02
C LEU A 40 7.48 -14.54 2.92
N ALA A 41 6.60 -14.45 3.92
CA ALA A 41 6.28 -15.60 4.76
C ALA A 41 5.60 -16.74 3.98
N ALA A 42 4.84 -16.41 2.93
CA ALA A 42 4.17 -17.40 2.08
C ALA A 42 5.07 -17.89 0.93
N GLN A 43 5.97 -17.04 0.43
CA GLN A 43 6.88 -17.31 -0.69
C GLN A 43 8.24 -16.64 -0.42
N PRO A 44 9.16 -17.31 0.30
CA PRO A 44 10.45 -16.72 0.70
C PRO A 44 11.37 -16.38 -0.46
N ASP A 45 11.36 -17.20 -1.53
CA ASP A 45 12.26 -17.09 -2.67
C ASP A 45 11.69 -16.23 -3.82
N ILE A 46 10.66 -15.43 -3.55
CA ILE A 46 10.08 -14.51 -4.53
C ILE A 46 11.10 -13.44 -4.91
N SER A 47 11.21 -13.12 -6.20
CA SER A 47 12.10 -12.04 -6.64
C SER A 47 11.63 -10.69 -6.08
N GLU A 48 12.58 -9.81 -5.80
CA GLU A 48 12.29 -8.48 -5.24
C GLU A 48 11.30 -7.69 -6.11
N ARG A 49 11.40 -7.83 -7.43
CA ARG A 49 10.49 -7.20 -8.38
C ARG A 49 9.06 -7.71 -8.26
N VAL A 50 8.86 -9.03 -8.28
CA VAL A 50 7.52 -9.62 -8.16
C VAL A 50 6.94 -9.32 -6.77
N LEU A 51 7.79 -9.28 -5.74
CA LEU A 51 7.39 -8.86 -4.40
C LEU A 51 6.84 -7.43 -4.39
N GLN A 52 7.57 -6.47 -4.97
CA GLN A 52 7.13 -5.07 -5.06
C GLN A 52 5.81 -4.93 -5.81
N LEU A 53 5.66 -5.61 -6.95
CA LEU A 53 4.43 -5.59 -7.74
C LEU A 53 3.25 -6.15 -6.94
N ARG A 54 3.43 -7.28 -6.25
CA ARG A 54 2.37 -7.88 -5.43
C ARG A 54 2.00 -7.04 -4.21
N VAL A 55 2.98 -6.36 -3.59
CA VAL A 55 2.71 -5.40 -2.53
C VAL A 55 1.83 -4.27 -3.07
N ALA A 56 2.21 -3.68 -4.21
CA ALA A 56 1.44 -2.61 -4.84
C ALA A 56 0.02 -3.07 -5.21
N GLN A 57 -0.13 -4.24 -5.84
CA GLN A 57 -1.44 -4.80 -6.18
C GLN A 57 -2.32 -5.05 -4.94
N ALA A 58 -1.74 -5.48 -3.83
CA ALA A 58 -2.48 -5.69 -2.59
C ALA A 58 -2.92 -4.37 -1.94
N VAL A 59 -2.07 -3.34 -1.96
CA VAL A 59 -2.38 -2.00 -1.45
C VAL A 59 -3.47 -1.32 -2.28
N TYR A 60 -3.36 -1.42 -3.61
CA TYR A 60 -4.28 -0.77 -4.56
C TYR A 60 -5.37 -1.71 -5.09
N ARG A 61 -5.68 -2.80 -4.38
CA ARG A 61 -6.62 -3.83 -4.84
C ARG A 61 -8.00 -3.28 -5.22
N THR A 62 -8.41 -2.17 -4.59
CA THR A 62 -9.71 -1.52 -4.80
C THR A 62 -9.66 -0.36 -5.79
N ASP A 63 -8.52 -0.09 -6.41
CA ASP A 63 -8.33 0.97 -7.40
C ASP A 63 -8.06 0.36 -8.78
N PRO A 64 -9.09 0.25 -9.64
CA PRO A 64 -8.94 -0.29 -10.99
C PRO A 64 -7.95 0.51 -11.86
N GLY A 65 -7.83 1.82 -11.64
CA GLY A 65 -6.91 2.68 -12.38
C GLY A 65 -5.46 2.35 -12.02
N ALA A 66 -5.17 2.25 -10.72
CA ALA A 66 -3.85 1.86 -10.25
C ALA A 66 -3.48 0.44 -10.70
N LEU A 67 -4.41 -0.52 -10.64
CA LEU A 67 -4.15 -1.88 -11.12
C LEU A 67 -3.82 -1.92 -12.61
N ARG A 68 -4.50 -1.11 -13.43
CA ARG A 68 -4.18 -0.97 -14.86
C ARG A 68 -2.80 -0.37 -15.10
N LEU A 69 -2.39 0.62 -14.30
CA LEU A 69 -1.03 1.17 -14.40
C LEU A 69 0.02 0.13 -14.01
N LEU A 70 -0.23 -0.66 -12.97
CA LEU A 70 0.67 -1.73 -12.55
C LEU A 70 0.80 -2.84 -13.60
N SER A 71 -0.28 -3.18 -14.32
CA SER A 71 -0.20 -4.19 -15.39
C SER A 71 0.62 -3.71 -16.58
N LEU A 72 0.52 -2.43 -16.94
CA LEU A 72 1.32 -1.85 -18.03
C LEU A 72 2.82 -1.86 -17.70
N ILE A 73 3.19 -1.64 -16.44
CA ILE A 73 4.58 -1.71 -15.98
C ILE A 73 5.11 -3.16 -16.05
N ASP A 74 4.25 -4.14 -15.76
CA ASP A 74 4.60 -5.56 -15.84
C ASP A 74 4.78 -6.03 -17.29
N GLU A 75 3.90 -5.58 -18.19
CA GLU A 75 3.96 -5.88 -19.62
C GLU A 75 5.17 -5.24 -20.32
N SER A 76 5.48 -3.98 -19.99
CA SER A 76 6.58 -3.24 -20.64
C SER A 76 7.95 -3.90 -20.38
N ASP A 77 8.13 -4.46 -19.18
CA ASP A 77 9.40 -5.07 -18.79
C ASP A 77 9.48 -6.56 -19.16
N SER A 78 8.40 -7.14 -19.71
CA SER A 78 8.39 -8.50 -20.29
C SER A 78 8.84 -8.54 -21.76
N HIS A 79 9.07 -7.36 -22.36
CA HIS A 79 9.48 -7.18 -23.76
C HIS A 79 10.92 -6.69 -23.94
N GLU A 80 11.70 -6.62 -22.86
CA GLU A 80 13.17 -6.46 -22.87
C GLU A 80 13.88 -7.82 -22.72
#